data_AF-A0A2U0HYW9-F1
#
_entry.id   AF-A0A2U0HYW9-F1
#
_cell.length_a   1.000
_cell.length_b   1.000
_cell.length_c   1.000
_cell.angle_alpha   90.00
_cell.angle_beta   90.00
_cell.angle_gamma   90.00
#
_symmetry.space_group_name_H-M   'P 1'
#
loop_
_entity.id
_entity.type
_entity.pdbx_description
1 polymer ?
#
loop_
_entity_poly.entity_id
_entity_poly.type
_entity_poly.pdbx_seq_one_letter_code
_entity_poly.pdbx_strand_id
1 'polypeptide(L)'
;MDSILDPMPASVSENLKLFQADLSSKIPAKALDRNLLIATWNIRAFGNLTRKWQSQEDDSPKRDLQSIVCIAEIISRFDVIAIQEVKSNIRALRDTLKLLGDHWSLILTDVTKGSAGNGERMAYLFDTRRVNLSGLACELVVPKEWSSGVDNHVLENQFVRTPYAVSFKSCGQTFILVTLHIKYGKKSSDRIAELKWIAKWLADWAGDINAYHQNLITLGDFNIDERGDLLNKTFLEEGLYVPPALQNEVVTRSIFNETKYYDQIAWFMNNQHVPNLSLEFKTGGHFDFLSTALTNRDLTKQRLSFMLSDHYPLWAEFRL
;
A
#
# COMPACT_ATOMS: atom_id res chain seq x y z
N MET A 1 -31.04 -4.22 6.90
CA MET A 1 -29.66 -4.48 6.44
C MET A 1 -28.75 -3.88 7.48
N ASP A 2 -27.78 -4.64 7.94
CA ASP A 2 -26.90 -4.23 9.04
C ASP A 2 -26.03 -3.04 8.63
N SER A 3 -25.83 -2.12 9.56
CA SER A 3 -24.88 -1.00 9.46
C SER A 3 -23.54 -1.39 10.11
N ILE A 4 -22.44 -0.80 9.62
CA ILE A 4 -21.11 -1.00 10.22
C ILE A 4 -21.01 -0.46 11.66
N LEU A 5 -21.93 0.43 12.04
CA LEU A 5 -22.00 1.02 13.38
C LEU A 5 -23.00 0.31 14.30
N ASP A 6 -23.69 -0.73 13.82
CA ASP A 6 -24.56 -1.53 14.67
C ASP A 6 -23.72 -2.33 15.69
N PRO A 7 -24.30 -2.76 16.82
CA PRO A 7 -23.60 -3.60 17.77
C PRO A 7 -23.04 -4.88 17.13
N MET A 8 -21.74 -5.13 17.35
CA MET A 8 -21.07 -6.34 16.86
C MET A 8 -21.62 -7.60 17.56
N PRO A 9 -21.90 -8.69 16.82
CA PRO A 9 -22.19 -9.98 17.42
C PRO A 9 -21.05 -10.46 18.33
N ALA A 10 -21.39 -11.21 19.38
CA ALA A 10 -20.40 -11.69 20.36
C ALA A 10 -19.24 -12.47 19.71
N SER A 11 -19.56 -13.38 18.78
CA SER A 11 -18.56 -14.18 18.05
C SER A 11 -17.62 -13.34 17.18
N VAL A 12 -18.09 -12.19 16.67
CA VAL A 12 -17.26 -11.23 15.93
C VAL A 12 -16.35 -10.47 16.89
N SER A 13 -16.90 -10.01 18.02
CA SER A 13 -16.13 -9.29 19.05
C SER A 13 -15.03 -10.15 19.67
N GLU A 14 -15.28 -11.44 19.90
CA GLU A 14 -14.29 -12.38 20.44
C GLU A 14 -13.14 -12.63 19.47
N ASN A 15 -13.42 -12.90 18.19
CA ASN A 15 -12.37 -13.02 17.17
C ASN A 15 -11.57 -11.71 17.02
N LEU A 16 -12.26 -10.57 17.07
CA LEU A 16 -11.61 -9.26 16.99
C LEU A 16 -10.58 -9.04 18.11
N LYS A 17 -10.88 -9.47 19.34
CA LYS A 17 -9.93 -9.36 20.47
C LYS A 17 -8.66 -10.18 20.22
N LEU A 18 -8.81 -11.41 19.70
CA LEU A 18 -7.67 -12.25 19.32
C LEU A 18 -6.83 -11.58 18.23
N PHE A 19 -7.51 -11.04 17.21
CA PHE A 19 -6.89 -10.32 16.11
C PHE A 19 -6.14 -9.06 16.57
N GLN A 20 -6.74 -8.27 17.46
CA GLN A 20 -6.14 -7.08 18.04
C GLN A 20 -4.90 -7.41 18.91
N ALA A 21 -4.93 -8.51 19.66
CA ALA A 21 -3.80 -8.96 20.46
C ALA A 21 -2.61 -9.36 19.56
N ASP A 22 -2.88 -10.08 18.48
CA ASP A 22 -1.88 -10.48 17.50
C ASP A 22 -1.23 -9.28 16.80
N LEU A 23 -2.04 -8.33 16.32
CA LEU A 23 -1.55 -7.05 15.78
C LEU A 23 -0.62 -6.32 16.75
N SER A 24 -1.03 -6.21 18.02
CA SER A 24 -0.25 -5.53 19.06
C SER A 24 1.07 -6.23 19.38
N SER A 25 1.16 -7.55 19.14
CA SER A 25 2.38 -8.32 19.36
C SER A 25 3.37 -8.25 18.20
N LYS A 26 2.88 -8.01 16.97
CA LYS A 26 3.67 -8.08 15.73
C LYS A 26 4.01 -6.71 15.13
N ILE A 27 3.21 -5.69 15.41
CA ILE A 27 3.41 -4.33 14.90
C ILE A 27 3.76 -3.40 16.07
N PRO A 28 4.83 -2.59 15.98
CA PRO A 28 5.16 -1.60 16.99
C PRO A 28 4.00 -0.66 17.29
N ALA A 29 3.90 -0.19 18.53
CA ALA A 29 2.89 0.81 18.88
C ALA A 29 3.26 2.19 18.31
N LYS A 30 2.25 2.98 17.92
CA LYS A 30 2.43 4.40 17.63
C LYS A 30 2.89 5.13 18.89
N ALA A 31 4.02 5.82 18.80
CA ALA A 31 4.62 6.60 19.87
C ALA A 31 4.69 8.07 19.44
N LEU A 32 3.86 8.90 20.09
CA LEU A 32 3.76 10.34 19.83
C LEU A 32 5.16 10.97 19.85
N ASP A 33 5.45 11.77 18.82
CA ASP A 33 6.71 12.49 18.62
C ASP A 33 8.00 11.63 18.65
N ARG A 34 7.90 10.30 18.52
CA ARG A 34 9.06 9.39 18.58
C ARG A 34 9.21 8.47 17.39
N ASN A 35 8.09 8.02 16.82
CA ASN A 35 8.11 7.17 15.63
C ASN A 35 7.04 7.57 14.63
N LEU A 36 7.21 7.05 13.42
CA LEU A 36 6.26 7.12 12.32
C LEU A 36 6.13 5.72 11.71
N LEU A 37 4.90 5.20 11.64
CA LEU A 37 4.57 3.92 11.05
C LEU A 37 3.93 4.13 9.67
N ILE A 38 4.65 3.78 8.62
CA ILE A 38 4.22 3.90 7.22
C ILE A 38 3.95 2.50 6.68
N ALA A 39 2.82 2.31 5.99
CA ALA A 39 2.48 1.03 5.38
C ALA A 39 2.01 1.16 3.93
N THR A 40 1.98 0.01 3.25
CA THR A 40 1.29 -0.18 1.98
C THR A 40 0.52 -1.49 2.00
N TRP A 41 -0.64 -1.52 1.36
CA TRP A 41 -1.44 -2.73 1.23
C TRP A 41 -2.30 -2.72 -0.02
N ASN A 42 -2.05 -3.67 -0.94
CA ASN A 42 -3.03 -4.00 -1.96
C ASN A 42 -4.20 -4.72 -1.27
N ILE A 43 -5.38 -4.11 -1.25
CA ILE A 43 -6.61 -4.72 -0.73
C ILE A 43 -7.44 -5.17 -1.92
N ARG A 44 -7.42 -6.49 -2.19
CA ARG A 44 -8.07 -7.11 -3.34
C ARG A 44 -9.47 -6.57 -3.63
N ALA A 45 -9.65 -5.91 -4.77
CA ALA A 45 -10.92 -5.33 -5.20
C ALA A 45 -11.65 -4.55 -4.08
N PHE A 46 -10.98 -3.59 -3.43
CA PHE A 46 -11.54 -2.82 -2.32
C PHE A 46 -12.63 -1.85 -2.75
N GLY A 47 -13.86 -2.36 -2.82
CA GLY A 47 -14.98 -1.61 -3.37
C GLY A 47 -16.31 -1.80 -2.65
N ASN A 48 -17.17 -2.66 -3.20
CA ASN A 48 -18.46 -2.96 -2.58
C ASN A 48 -18.31 -4.01 -1.45
N LEU A 49 -19.37 -4.16 -0.64
CA LEU A 49 -19.46 -5.17 0.43
C LEU A 49 -20.90 -5.68 0.59
N THR A 50 -21.03 -6.84 1.22
CA THR A 50 -22.30 -7.41 1.68
C THR A 50 -22.67 -6.84 3.06
N ARG A 51 -23.89 -6.29 3.19
CA ARG A 51 -24.42 -5.66 4.42
C ARG A 51 -24.93 -6.69 5.43
N LYS A 52 -24.04 -7.59 5.84
CA LYS A 52 -24.24 -8.61 6.87
C LYS A 52 -22.96 -8.70 7.71
N TRP A 53 -23.06 -9.11 8.97
CA TRP A 53 -21.87 -9.41 9.77
C TRP A 53 -21.05 -10.55 9.21
N GLN A 54 -21.71 -11.57 8.67
CA GLN A 54 -21.08 -12.74 8.05
C GLN A 54 -21.80 -13.10 6.75
N SER A 55 -21.16 -12.92 5.61
CA SER A 55 -21.68 -13.33 4.30
C SER A 55 -21.78 -14.86 4.18
N GLN A 56 -22.76 -15.31 3.41
CA GLN A 56 -23.03 -16.71 3.07
C GLN A 56 -22.44 -17.09 1.69
N GLU A 57 -22.66 -18.34 1.29
CA GLU A 57 -22.09 -18.91 0.06
C GLU A 57 -22.63 -18.30 -1.23
N ASP A 58 -23.87 -17.81 -1.20
CA ASP A 58 -24.57 -17.16 -2.32
C ASP A 58 -24.39 -15.64 -2.36
N ASP A 59 -23.93 -15.03 -1.27
CA ASP A 59 -23.70 -13.58 -1.19
C ASP A 59 -22.57 -13.12 -2.13
N SER A 60 -22.75 -11.95 -2.76
CA SER A 60 -21.73 -11.31 -3.59
C SER A 60 -21.81 -9.78 -3.46
N PRO A 61 -20.69 -9.08 -3.18
CA PRO A 61 -19.33 -9.59 -2.98
C PRO A 61 -19.17 -10.34 -1.64
N LYS A 62 -18.09 -11.13 -1.50
CA LYS A 62 -17.82 -11.89 -0.27
C LYS A 62 -17.49 -11.02 0.93
N ARG A 63 -16.71 -9.94 0.73
CA ARG A 63 -16.39 -8.98 1.79
C ARG A 63 -17.64 -8.51 2.52
N ASP A 64 -17.62 -8.62 3.84
CA ASP A 64 -18.73 -8.33 4.75
C ASP A 64 -18.29 -7.42 5.91
N LEU A 65 -19.21 -7.12 6.86
CA LEU A 65 -18.91 -6.16 7.92
C LEU A 65 -17.80 -6.64 8.86
N GLN A 66 -17.71 -7.94 9.18
CA GLN A 66 -16.60 -8.47 9.99
C GLN A 66 -15.26 -8.28 9.27
N SER A 67 -15.22 -8.49 7.95
CA SER A 67 -14.03 -8.24 7.13
C SER A 67 -13.60 -6.76 7.20
N ILE A 68 -14.55 -5.83 7.15
CA ILE A 68 -14.28 -4.39 7.25
C ILE A 68 -13.73 -4.00 8.61
N VAL A 69 -14.20 -4.63 9.69
CA VAL A 69 -13.65 -4.43 11.04
C VAL A 69 -12.18 -4.86 11.09
N CYS A 70 -11.83 -6.04 10.56
CA CYS A 70 -10.42 -6.48 10.51
C CYS A 70 -9.55 -5.56 9.65
N ILE A 71 -10.05 -5.10 8.48
CA ILE A 71 -9.35 -4.15 7.61
C ILE A 71 -9.09 -2.83 8.35
N ALA A 72 -10.10 -2.30 9.05
CA ALA A 72 -9.97 -1.07 9.83
C ALA A 72 -8.94 -1.22 10.97
N GLU A 73 -8.94 -2.37 11.66
CA GLU A 73 -7.96 -2.65 12.71
C GLU A 73 -6.52 -2.68 12.19
N ILE A 74 -6.26 -3.31 11.03
CA ILE A 74 -4.94 -3.30 10.40
C ILE A 74 -4.54 -1.85 10.08
N ILE A 75 -5.40 -1.11 9.38
CA ILE A 75 -5.14 0.28 8.98
C ILE A 75 -4.83 1.15 10.19
N SER A 76 -5.58 0.96 11.30
CA SER A 76 -5.46 1.78 12.50
C SER A 76 -4.07 1.76 13.16
N ARG A 77 -3.26 0.72 12.87
CA ARG A 77 -1.91 0.55 13.42
C ARG A 77 -0.88 1.50 12.82
N PHE A 78 -1.17 2.04 11.64
CA PHE A 78 -0.24 2.91 10.93
C PHE A 78 -0.61 4.38 11.12
N ASP A 79 0.36 5.26 10.87
CA ASP A 79 0.14 6.71 10.84
C ASP A 79 -0.34 7.15 9.46
N VAL A 80 0.15 6.49 8.42
CA VAL A 80 -0.28 6.62 7.03
C VAL A 80 -0.11 5.28 6.32
N ILE A 81 -1.09 4.91 5.50
CA ILE A 81 -1.06 3.70 4.69
C ILE A 81 -1.50 4.01 3.25
N ALA A 82 -0.72 3.52 2.28
CA ALA A 82 -1.16 3.48 0.89
C ALA A 82 -2.00 2.23 0.63
N ILE A 83 -3.13 2.41 -0.04
CA ILE A 83 -4.05 1.34 -0.40
C ILE A 83 -4.20 1.32 -1.91
N GLN A 84 -3.88 0.16 -2.50
CA GLN A 84 -4.11 -0.12 -3.91
C GLN A 84 -5.45 -0.87 -4.10
N GLU A 85 -5.91 -0.97 -5.35
CA GLU A 85 -7.17 -1.63 -5.74
C GLU A 85 -8.47 -1.04 -5.15
N VAL A 86 -8.45 0.23 -4.75
CA VAL A 86 -9.69 0.94 -4.37
C VAL A 86 -10.59 1.08 -5.60
N LYS A 87 -11.78 0.48 -5.61
CA LYS A 87 -12.65 0.48 -6.80
C LYS A 87 -13.43 1.78 -6.96
N SER A 88 -14.07 1.92 -8.13
CA SER A 88 -15.01 2.99 -8.46
C SER A 88 -16.10 3.19 -7.38
N ASN A 89 -16.68 2.08 -6.90
CA ASN A 89 -17.58 2.04 -5.75
C ASN A 89 -16.77 1.98 -4.45
N ILE A 90 -16.81 3.04 -3.65
CA ILE A 90 -16.03 3.17 -2.41
C ILE A 90 -16.78 2.78 -1.13
N ARG A 91 -17.83 1.94 -1.21
CA ARG A 91 -18.68 1.62 -0.04
C ARG A 91 -17.88 1.01 1.12
N ALA A 92 -17.02 0.05 0.84
CA ALA A 92 -16.14 -0.59 1.82
C ALA A 92 -15.18 0.43 2.45
N LEU A 93 -14.51 1.24 1.63
CA LEU A 93 -13.64 2.32 2.09
C LEU A 93 -14.38 3.31 3.01
N ARG A 94 -15.61 3.71 2.66
CA ARG A 94 -16.41 4.62 3.48
C ARG A 94 -16.76 4.01 4.84
N ASP A 95 -17.04 2.72 4.90
CA ASP A 95 -17.34 2.05 6.17
C ASP A 95 -16.09 1.84 7.03
N THR A 96 -14.96 1.52 6.40
CA THR A 96 -13.65 1.51 7.07
C THR A 96 -13.36 2.87 7.70
N LEU A 97 -13.56 3.98 6.98
CA LEU A 97 -13.37 5.33 7.54
C LEU A 97 -14.29 5.64 8.72
N LYS A 98 -15.56 5.19 8.69
CA LYS A 98 -16.47 5.35 9.84
C LYS A 98 -15.97 4.64 11.09
N LEU A 99 -15.38 3.44 10.94
CA LEU A 99 -14.80 2.70 12.06
C LEU A 99 -13.52 3.36 12.59
N LEU A 100 -12.67 3.86 11.68
CA LEU A 100 -11.44 4.55 12.04
C LEU A 100 -11.71 5.87 12.79
N GLY A 101 -12.82 6.54 12.47
CA GLY A 101 -13.33 7.72 13.17
C GLY A 101 -12.80 9.05 12.61
N ASP A 102 -13.22 10.15 13.23
CA ASP A 102 -13.08 11.52 12.70
C ASP A 102 -11.63 12.03 12.58
N HIS A 103 -10.69 11.34 13.22
CA HIS A 103 -9.27 11.65 13.13
C HIS A 103 -8.58 10.99 11.94
N TRP A 104 -9.30 10.27 11.10
CA TRP A 104 -8.77 9.68 9.88
C TRP A 104 -9.20 10.46 8.65
N SER A 105 -8.22 10.79 7.82
CA SER A 105 -8.43 11.45 6.55
C SER A 105 -8.00 10.56 5.40
N LEU A 106 -8.47 10.92 4.20
CA LEU A 106 -8.29 10.17 2.97
C LEU A 106 -7.93 11.15 1.86
N ILE A 107 -6.97 10.78 1.02
CA ILE A 107 -6.69 11.42 -0.25
C ILE A 107 -6.49 10.32 -1.31
N LEU A 108 -7.08 10.48 -2.50
CA LEU A 108 -7.08 9.45 -3.54
C LEU A 108 -7.00 10.05 -4.94
N THR A 109 -6.51 9.26 -5.89
CA THR A 109 -6.65 9.53 -7.32
C THR A 109 -8.11 9.32 -7.77
N ASP A 110 -8.49 9.86 -8.92
CA ASP A 110 -9.69 9.35 -9.60
C ASP A 110 -9.38 8.02 -10.30
N VAL A 111 -10.41 7.35 -10.82
CA VAL A 111 -10.23 6.15 -11.65
C VAL A 111 -9.60 6.53 -12.99
N THR A 112 -8.55 5.83 -13.39
CA THR A 112 -8.05 5.93 -14.77
C THR A 112 -9.15 5.50 -15.73
N LYS A 113 -9.60 6.41 -16.60
CA LYS A 113 -10.65 6.12 -17.58
C LYS A 113 -10.16 5.09 -18.60
N GLY A 114 -11.05 4.15 -18.96
CA GLY A 114 -10.75 3.05 -19.89
C GLY A 114 -10.62 1.70 -19.18
N SER A 115 -10.52 0.62 -19.97
CA SER A 115 -10.45 -0.75 -19.43
C SER A 115 -9.11 -1.06 -18.77
N ALA A 116 -8.04 -0.37 -19.17
CA ALA A 116 -6.68 -0.65 -18.72
C ALA A 116 -6.47 -0.37 -17.22
N GLY A 117 -7.15 0.63 -16.65
CA GLY A 117 -7.06 0.99 -15.23
C GLY A 117 -7.96 0.17 -14.31
N ASN A 118 -8.73 -0.78 -14.85
CA ASN A 118 -9.66 -1.65 -14.10
C ASN A 118 -10.67 -0.92 -13.17
N GLY A 119 -10.90 0.38 -13.36
CA GLY A 119 -11.72 1.18 -12.44
C GLY A 119 -11.16 1.22 -11.01
N GLU A 120 -9.83 1.23 -10.87
CA GLU A 120 -9.10 1.30 -9.62
C GLU A 120 -8.57 2.71 -9.35
N ARG A 121 -8.33 2.98 -8.07
CA ARG A 121 -7.74 4.19 -7.54
C ARG A 121 -6.62 3.81 -6.59
N MET A 122 -5.71 4.73 -6.40
CA MET A 122 -4.75 4.67 -5.30
C MET A 122 -5.18 5.66 -4.23
N ALA A 123 -5.09 5.23 -2.98
CA ALA A 123 -5.51 6.04 -1.85
C ALA A 123 -4.45 6.05 -0.76
N TYR A 124 -4.39 7.14 -0.03
CA TYR A 124 -3.73 7.22 1.27
C TYR A 124 -4.76 7.46 2.35
N LEU A 125 -4.72 6.65 3.41
CA LEU A 125 -5.45 6.90 4.64
C LEU A 125 -4.43 7.27 5.71
N PHE A 126 -4.74 8.29 6.51
CA PHE A 126 -3.80 8.80 7.52
C PHE A 126 -4.50 9.34 8.75
N ASP A 127 -3.85 9.18 9.90
CA ASP A 127 -4.28 9.68 11.21
C ASP A 127 -3.86 11.14 11.40
N THR A 128 -4.81 12.08 11.34
CA THR A 128 -4.56 13.53 11.36
C THR A 128 -3.96 14.05 12.65
N ARG A 129 -4.04 13.26 13.73
CA ARG A 129 -3.37 13.56 15.01
C ARG A 129 -1.86 13.39 14.92
N ARG A 130 -1.38 12.64 13.92
CA ARG A 130 0.02 12.20 13.77
C ARG A 130 0.64 12.75 12.50
N VAL A 131 -0.12 12.80 11.40
CA VAL A 131 0.36 13.16 10.08
C VAL A 131 -0.62 14.11 9.41
N ASN A 132 -0.11 15.17 8.78
CA ASN A 132 -0.90 16.11 7.99
C ASN A 132 -0.35 16.23 6.57
N LEU A 133 -1.19 16.62 5.61
CA LEU A 133 -0.71 16.96 4.26
C LEU A 133 0.25 18.16 4.33
N SER A 134 1.32 18.13 3.53
CA SER A 134 2.29 19.23 3.47
C SER A 134 2.20 20.08 2.19
N GLY A 135 1.43 19.65 1.19
CA GLY A 135 1.00 20.52 0.07
C GLY A 135 1.11 19.90 -1.32
N LEU A 136 1.87 18.83 -1.51
CA LEU A 136 1.99 18.13 -2.78
C LEU A 136 1.01 16.95 -2.85
N ALA A 137 0.29 16.88 -3.96
CA ALA A 137 -0.41 15.68 -4.41
C ALA A 137 -0.38 15.68 -5.94
N CYS A 138 0.30 14.70 -6.55
CA CYS A 138 0.48 14.66 -8.00
C CYS A 138 0.58 13.24 -8.54
N GLU A 139 0.34 13.12 -9.84
CA GLU A 139 0.58 11.91 -10.61
C GLU A 139 1.85 12.06 -11.44
N LEU A 140 2.62 10.98 -11.56
CA LEU A 140 3.83 10.97 -12.37
C LEU A 140 3.49 10.54 -13.79
N VAL A 141 3.98 11.29 -14.78
CA VAL A 141 3.77 11.04 -16.21
C VAL A 141 5.09 10.90 -16.92
N VAL A 142 5.13 10.10 -17.99
CA VAL A 142 6.36 9.91 -18.78
C VAL A 142 6.58 11.17 -19.64
N PRO A 143 7.71 11.90 -19.47
CA PRO A 143 8.03 13.07 -20.30
C PRO A 143 8.21 12.69 -21.78
N LYS A 144 7.82 13.59 -22.68
CA LYS A 144 7.91 13.36 -24.13
C LYS A 144 9.35 13.14 -24.59
N GLU A 145 10.29 13.82 -23.94
CA GLU A 145 11.72 13.83 -24.24
C GLU A 145 12.34 12.44 -24.02
N TRP A 146 11.74 11.59 -23.18
CA TRP A 146 12.23 10.24 -22.93
C TRP A 146 11.81 9.23 -23.99
N SER A 147 10.91 9.64 -24.88
CA SER A 147 10.43 8.84 -26.01
C SER A 147 11.10 9.20 -27.34
N SER A 148 12.14 10.04 -27.33
CA SER A 148 12.86 10.47 -28.54
C SER A 148 13.50 9.27 -29.26
N GLY A 149 12.85 8.81 -30.33
CA GLY A 149 13.30 7.67 -31.16
C GLY A 149 12.19 6.65 -31.48
N VAL A 150 11.04 6.73 -30.82
CA VAL A 150 9.83 5.95 -31.15
C VAL A 150 8.77 6.93 -31.65
N ASP A 151 8.05 6.54 -32.70
CA ASP A 151 6.99 7.31 -33.38
C ASP A 151 6.05 8.08 -32.44
N ASN A 152 5.31 9.05 -33.01
CA ASN A 152 4.38 10.05 -32.44
C ASN A 152 3.34 9.62 -31.36
N HIS A 153 3.51 8.49 -30.69
CA HIS A 153 2.61 7.80 -29.78
C HIS A 153 3.01 7.92 -28.29
N VAL A 154 3.52 9.08 -27.86
CA VAL A 154 3.87 9.33 -26.45
C VAL A 154 2.68 9.17 -25.50
N LEU A 155 1.47 9.38 -26.02
CA LEU A 155 0.21 9.13 -25.30
C LEU A 155 -0.08 7.63 -25.10
N GLU A 156 0.47 6.74 -25.94
CA GLU A 156 0.30 5.29 -25.85
C GLU A 156 1.31 4.63 -24.90
N ASN A 157 2.39 5.34 -24.57
CA ASN A 157 3.46 4.90 -23.66
C ASN A 157 3.31 5.46 -22.23
N GLN A 158 2.13 5.96 -21.86
CA GLN A 158 1.87 6.39 -20.49
C GLN A 158 1.71 5.20 -19.55
N PHE A 159 2.00 5.44 -18.26
CA PHE A 159 1.75 4.46 -17.21
C PHE A 159 0.29 4.02 -17.22
N VAL A 160 0.05 2.70 -17.13
CA VAL A 160 -1.32 2.18 -17.12
C VAL A 160 -2.06 2.65 -15.87
N ARG A 161 -1.33 2.74 -14.75
CA ARG A 161 -1.73 3.40 -13.51
C ARG A 161 -0.59 4.32 -13.13
N THR A 162 -0.78 5.62 -13.37
CA THR A 162 0.17 6.70 -13.07
C THR A 162 0.56 6.66 -11.60
N PRO A 163 1.85 6.53 -11.25
CA PRO A 163 2.30 6.60 -9.86
C PRO A 163 1.73 7.82 -9.14
N TYR A 164 1.29 7.66 -7.89
CA TYR A 164 0.65 8.73 -7.13
C TYR A 164 1.52 9.17 -5.97
N ALA A 165 1.95 10.43 -5.99
CA ALA A 165 2.83 11.03 -4.99
C ALA A 165 2.04 11.99 -4.10
N VAL A 166 2.18 11.86 -2.78
CA VAL A 166 1.60 12.78 -1.80
C VAL A 166 2.64 13.14 -0.75
N SER A 167 2.75 14.42 -0.43
CA SER A 167 3.62 14.90 0.63
C SER A 167 2.87 15.06 1.95
N PHE A 168 3.52 14.60 3.00
CA PHE A 168 3.04 14.60 4.37
C PHE A 168 4.05 15.29 5.27
N LYS A 169 3.58 15.71 6.44
CA LYS A 169 4.40 16.25 7.53
C LYS A 169 4.03 15.63 8.87
N SER A 170 5.04 15.34 9.68
CA SER A 170 4.90 14.94 11.09
C SER A 170 6.08 15.49 11.88
N CYS A 171 5.81 16.10 13.05
CA CYS A 171 6.83 16.62 13.96
C CYS A 171 7.92 17.50 13.29
N GLY A 172 7.53 18.33 12.32
CA GLY A 172 8.45 19.19 11.55
C GLY A 172 9.20 18.50 10.42
N GLN A 173 9.16 17.18 10.33
CA GLN A 173 9.72 16.41 9.21
C GLN A 173 8.70 16.31 8.07
N THR A 174 9.18 16.49 6.83
CA THR A 174 8.39 16.32 5.62
C THR A 174 8.85 15.09 4.86
N PHE A 175 7.90 14.32 4.34
CA PHE A 175 8.16 13.11 3.57
C PHE A 175 7.16 12.98 2.43
N ILE A 176 7.59 12.41 1.31
CA ILE A 176 6.76 12.12 0.14
C ILE A 176 6.61 10.62 0.07
N LEU A 177 5.37 10.17 -0.02
CA LEU A 177 5.08 8.79 -0.38
C LEU A 177 4.68 8.74 -1.84
N VAL A 178 5.30 7.84 -2.60
CA VAL A 178 4.90 7.54 -3.98
C VAL A 178 4.40 6.11 -4.06
N THR A 179 3.09 5.95 -4.26
CA THR A 179 2.47 4.64 -4.40
C THR A 179 2.54 4.17 -5.84
N LEU A 180 3.05 2.96 -6.07
CA LEU A 180 3.02 2.30 -7.37
C LEU A 180 2.05 1.11 -7.35
N HIS A 181 1.38 0.88 -8.47
CA HIS A 181 0.60 -0.33 -8.70
C HIS A 181 0.87 -0.81 -10.13
N ILE A 182 1.99 -1.51 -10.30
CA ILE A 182 2.53 -1.85 -11.62
C ILE A 182 1.70 -2.97 -12.22
N LYS A 183 1.47 -2.96 -13.54
CA LYS A 183 0.65 -3.99 -14.17
C LYS A 183 1.37 -5.34 -14.13
N TYR A 184 0.70 -6.41 -13.68
CA TYR A 184 1.30 -7.75 -13.69
C TYR A 184 1.69 -8.23 -15.11
N GLY A 185 0.85 -7.97 -16.12
CA GLY A 185 1.13 -8.34 -17.52
C GLY A 185 0.98 -9.84 -17.81
N LYS A 186 1.41 -10.30 -19.00
CA LYS A 186 1.46 -11.75 -19.33
C LYS A 186 2.85 -12.32 -19.09
N LYS A 187 3.89 -11.50 -19.23
CA LYS A 187 5.29 -11.86 -18.99
C LYS A 187 5.97 -10.77 -18.19
N SER A 188 6.97 -11.15 -17.40
CA SER A 188 7.78 -10.20 -16.62
C SER A 188 8.49 -9.15 -17.49
N SER A 189 8.86 -9.50 -18.72
CA SER A 189 9.44 -8.59 -19.71
C SER A 189 8.56 -7.37 -20.01
N ASP A 190 7.23 -7.52 -19.93
CA ASP A 190 6.28 -6.46 -20.25
C ASP A 190 6.35 -5.31 -19.23
N ARG A 191 6.92 -5.56 -18.05
CA ARG A 191 7.00 -4.63 -16.92
C ARG A 191 8.29 -3.81 -16.89
N ILE A 192 9.36 -4.30 -17.55
CA ILE A 192 10.71 -3.73 -17.43
C ILE A 192 10.75 -2.26 -17.88
N ALA A 193 10.13 -1.94 -19.01
CA ALA A 193 10.17 -0.59 -19.56
C ALA A 193 9.45 0.42 -18.65
N GLU A 194 8.24 0.06 -18.20
CA GLU A 194 7.45 0.86 -17.25
C GLU A 194 8.26 1.13 -15.97
N LEU A 195 8.82 0.07 -15.40
CA LEU A 195 9.64 0.13 -14.19
C LEU A 195 10.88 1.01 -14.35
N LYS A 196 11.63 0.87 -15.45
CA LYS A 196 12.82 1.69 -15.70
C LYS A 196 12.50 3.17 -15.78
N TRP A 197 11.41 3.54 -16.44
CA TRP A 197 10.98 4.95 -16.48
C TRP A 197 10.56 5.45 -15.11
N ILE A 198 9.82 4.66 -14.33
CA ILE A 198 9.46 5.05 -12.96
C ILE A 198 10.71 5.25 -12.10
N ALA A 199 11.62 4.27 -12.12
CA ALA A 199 12.83 4.32 -11.33
C ALA A 199 13.71 5.51 -11.71
N LYS A 200 13.90 5.76 -13.02
CA LYS A 200 14.59 6.94 -13.51
C LYS A 200 13.95 8.24 -13.02
N TRP A 201 12.62 8.34 -13.10
CA TRP A 201 11.89 9.56 -12.70
C TRP A 201 12.07 9.84 -11.22
N LEU A 202 11.97 8.80 -10.41
CA LEU A 202 12.15 8.89 -8.97
C LEU A 202 13.61 9.17 -8.57
N ALA A 203 14.59 8.61 -9.30
CA ALA A 203 16.01 8.90 -9.10
C ALA A 203 16.34 10.35 -9.44
N ASP A 204 15.84 10.85 -10.58
CA ASP A 204 16.00 12.24 -11.00
C ASP A 204 15.38 13.20 -9.95
N TRP A 205 14.21 12.85 -9.40
CA TRP A 205 13.58 13.64 -8.32
C TRP A 205 14.37 13.59 -7.01
N ALA A 206 14.82 12.41 -6.59
CA ALA A 206 15.60 12.25 -5.37
C ALA A 206 16.93 13.02 -5.40
N GLY A 207 17.50 13.23 -6.60
CA GLY A 207 18.75 13.96 -6.81
C GLY A 207 18.61 15.47 -6.96
N ASP A 208 17.40 16.00 -7.14
CA ASP A 208 17.18 17.44 -7.32
C ASP A 208 17.26 18.18 -5.97
N ILE A 209 18.35 18.93 -5.77
CA ILE A 209 18.61 19.71 -4.56
C ILE A 209 17.61 20.86 -4.33
N ASN A 210 16.92 21.30 -5.39
CA ASN A 210 15.88 22.35 -5.30
C ASN A 210 14.49 21.76 -5.06
N ALA A 211 14.29 20.48 -5.36
CA ALA A 211 13.14 19.73 -4.94
C ALA A 211 13.31 19.45 -3.44
N TYR A 212 12.83 20.38 -2.61
CA TYR A 212 12.63 20.27 -1.16
C TYR A 212 13.29 19.05 -0.49
N HIS A 213 14.26 19.25 0.42
CA HIS A 213 14.81 18.21 1.31
C HIS A 213 13.73 17.31 1.96
N GLN A 214 13.25 16.30 1.25
CA GLN A 214 12.10 15.50 1.65
C GLN A 214 12.47 14.03 1.55
N ASN A 215 12.10 13.31 2.59
CA ASN A 215 12.18 11.87 2.65
C ASN A 215 11.29 11.27 1.55
N LEU A 216 11.87 10.92 0.40
CA LEU A 216 11.16 10.32 -0.71
C LEU A 216 11.12 8.80 -0.54
N ILE A 217 9.94 8.26 -0.26
CA ILE A 217 9.71 6.84 -0.04
C ILE A 217 8.72 6.34 -1.10
N THR A 218 9.09 5.27 -1.77
CA THR A 218 8.29 4.59 -2.78
C THR A 218 7.76 3.30 -2.20
N LEU A 219 6.49 2.99 -2.45
CA LEU A 219 5.83 1.84 -1.83
C LEU A 219 4.64 1.38 -2.65
N GLY A 220 4.16 0.15 -2.46
CA GLY A 220 3.02 -0.38 -3.22
C GLY A 220 3.26 -1.76 -3.78
N ASP A 221 2.32 -2.20 -4.61
CA ASP A 221 2.42 -3.45 -5.35
C ASP A 221 3.18 -3.22 -6.67
N PHE A 222 4.46 -3.62 -6.66
CA PHE A 222 5.35 -3.44 -7.81
C PHE A 222 5.30 -4.64 -8.74
N ASN A 223 4.54 -5.69 -8.39
CA ASN A 223 4.46 -6.95 -9.13
C ASN A 223 5.84 -7.55 -9.46
N ILE A 224 6.81 -7.39 -8.54
CA ILE A 224 8.11 -8.09 -8.59
C ILE A 224 7.84 -9.56 -8.23
N ASP A 225 8.25 -10.48 -9.09
CA ASP A 225 7.85 -11.87 -8.94
C ASP A 225 8.60 -12.52 -7.78
N GLU A 226 9.93 -12.44 -7.76
CA GLU A 226 10.76 -13.14 -6.79
C GLU A 226 11.99 -12.31 -6.41
N ARG A 227 12.54 -12.57 -5.22
CA ARG A 227 13.78 -11.92 -4.78
C ARG A 227 14.92 -12.26 -5.75
N GLY A 228 15.67 -11.25 -6.18
CA GLY A 228 16.78 -11.42 -7.11
C GLY A 228 16.37 -11.77 -8.56
N ASP A 229 15.06 -11.72 -8.88
CA ASP A 229 14.61 -11.81 -10.26
C ASP A 229 15.10 -10.60 -11.09
N LEU A 230 14.88 -10.64 -12.41
CA LEU A 230 15.32 -9.58 -13.31
C LEU A 230 14.71 -8.21 -12.95
N LEU A 231 13.46 -8.18 -12.48
CA LEU A 231 12.77 -6.94 -12.14
C LEU A 231 13.30 -6.35 -10.85
N ASN A 232 13.54 -7.19 -9.85
CA ASN A 232 14.19 -6.83 -8.61
C ASN A 232 15.58 -6.27 -8.86
N LYS A 233 16.39 -6.94 -9.70
CA LYS A 233 17.72 -6.45 -10.10
C LYS A 233 17.64 -5.11 -10.82
N THR A 234 16.79 -5.00 -11.83
CA THR A 234 16.58 -3.74 -12.57
C THR A 234 16.21 -2.61 -11.62
N PHE A 235 15.32 -2.86 -10.67
CA PHE A 235 14.87 -1.87 -9.71
C PHE A 235 16.00 -1.40 -8.79
N LEU A 236 16.83 -2.32 -8.30
CA LEU A 236 17.99 -2.01 -7.46
C LEU A 236 19.11 -1.31 -8.24
N GLU A 237 19.31 -1.65 -9.52
CA GLU A 237 20.30 -1.03 -10.40
C GLU A 237 20.02 0.46 -10.67
N GLU A 238 18.74 0.87 -10.66
CA GLU A 238 18.31 2.26 -10.83
C GLU A 238 18.41 3.08 -9.52
N GLY A 239 19.03 2.54 -8.47
CA GLY A 239 19.39 3.26 -7.25
C GLY A 239 18.38 3.15 -6.10
N LEU A 240 17.31 2.37 -6.28
CA LEU A 240 16.37 2.08 -5.20
C LEU A 240 16.93 1.06 -4.22
N TYR A 241 16.65 1.30 -2.95
CA TYR A 241 17.13 0.51 -1.84
C TYR A 241 15.93 0.06 -1.00
N VAL A 242 15.81 -1.25 -0.88
CA VAL A 242 14.89 -1.90 0.08
C VAL A 242 15.71 -2.21 1.34
N PRO A 243 15.26 -1.85 2.55
CA PRO A 243 16.04 -2.12 3.76
C PRO A 243 16.17 -3.63 4.05
N PRO A 244 17.27 -4.09 4.67
CA PRO A 244 17.50 -5.51 4.97
C PRO A 244 16.36 -6.18 5.74
N ALA A 245 15.70 -5.45 6.65
CA ALA A 245 14.56 -5.97 7.39
C ALA A 245 13.42 -6.42 6.46
N LEU A 246 13.18 -5.70 5.36
CA LEU A 246 12.18 -6.04 4.36
C LEU A 246 12.70 -7.03 3.31
N GLN A 247 14.00 -7.05 3.01
CA GLN A 247 14.57 -8.06 2.11
C GLN A 247 14.53 -9.48 2.70
N ASN A 248 14.53 -9.60 4.04
CA ASN A 248 14.52 -10.87 4.76
C ASN A 248 13.43 -11.83 4.23
N GLU A 249 13.79 -13.09 4.02
CA GLU A 249 12.92 -14.14 3.49
C GLU A 249 11.68 -14.40 4.35
N VAL A 250 11.79 -14.20 5.67
CA VAL A 250 10.66 -14.37 6.61
C VAL A 250 9.56 -13.30 6.44
N VAL A 251 9.89 -12.17 5.81
CA VAL A 251 8.87 -11.18 5.44
C VAL A 251 8.24 -11.67 4.15
N THR A 252 6.94 -11.92 4.10
CA THR A 252 6.27 -12.46 2.89
C THR A 252 5.23 -11.48 2.36
N ARG A 253 4.87 -11.57 1.07
CA ARG A 253 3.95 -10.60 0.42
C ARG A 253 2.60 -11.18 0.05
N SER A 254 2.53 -12.48 -0.22
CA SER A 254 1.32 -13.15 -0.67
C SER A 254 0.86 -14.21 0.33
N ILE A 255 -0.45 -14.34 0.49
CA ILE A 255 -1.04 -15.41 1.31
C ILE A 255 -0.93 -16.80 0.67
N PHE A 256 -0.71 -16.84 -0.66
CA PHE A 256 -0.73 -18.07 -1.46
C PHE A 256 0.67 -18.61 -1.75
N ASN A 257 1.65 -17.72 -1.93
CA ASN A 257 3.01 -18.12 -2.26
C ASN A 257 4.03 -17.17 -1.61
N GLU A 258 4.76 -17.69 -0.63
CA GLU A 258 5.77 -16.96 0.15
C GLU A 258 6.99 -16.55 -0.68
N THR A 259 7.24 -17.19 -1.83
CA THR A 259 8.33 -16.80 -2.73
C THR A 259 8.04 -15.48 -3.43
N LYS A 260 6.76 -15.07 -3.50
CA LYS A 260 6.35 -13.86 -4.20
C LYS A 260 6.81 -12.59 -3.50
N TYR A 261 7.33 -11.66 -4.29
CA TYR A 261 7.97 -10.43 -3.82
C TYR A 261 7.28 -9.15 -4.32
N TYR A 262 5.96 -9.21 -4.50
CA TYR A 262 5.18 -8.18 -5.18
C TYR A 262 5.31 -6.78 -4.55
N ASP A 263 5.05 -6.67 -3.25
CA ASP A 263 4.96 -5.39 -2.55
C ASP A 263 6.31 -4.91 -2.01
N GLN A 264 6.57 -3.60 -2.16
CA GLN A 264 7.82 -2.96 -1.77
C GLN A 264 7.60 -1.73 -0.88
N ILE A 265 8.59 -1.43 -0.05
CA ILE A 265 8.86 -0.11 0.52
C ILE A 265 10.35 0.15 0.31
N ALA A 266 10.68 1.20 -0.43
CA ALA A 266 12.04 1.50 -0.88
C ALA A 266 12.28 3.01 -0.97
N TRP A 267 13.55 3.41 -0.94
CA TRP A 267 13.99 4.80 -1.11
C TRP A 267 15.33 4.84 -1.83
N PHE A 268 15.85 6.03 -2.11
CA PHE A 268 17.12 6.20 -2.82
C PHE A 268 18.29 6.32 -1.86
N MET A 269 19.44 5.83 -2.30
CA MET A 269 20.73 6.04 -1.62
C MET A 269 21.50 7.16 -2.32
N ASN A 270 22.27 7.94 -1.57
CA ASN A 270 23.20 8.89 -2.16
C ASN A 270 24.44 8.17 -2.76
N ASN A 271 25.32 8.92 -3.41
CA ASN A 271 26.54 8.38 -4.06
C ASN A 271 27.48 7.65 -3.09
N GLN A 272 27.35 7.90 -1.78
CA GLN A 272 28.11 7.24 -0.71
C GLN A 272 27.38 6.02 -0.13
N HIS A 273 26.30 5.56 -0.75
CA HIS A 273 25.46 4.45 -0.28
C HIS A 273 24.86 4.69 1.11
N VAL A 274 24.49 5.94 1.41
CA VAL A 274 23.74 6.32 2.61
C VAL A 274 22.30 6.64 2.19
N PRO A 275 21.27 6.23 2.97
CA PRO A 275 19.89 6.61 2.69
C PRO A 275 19.75 8.11 2.48
N ASN A 276 19.13 8.53 1.38
CA ASN A 276 18.78 9.93 1.15
C ASN A 276 17.49 10.28 1.91
N LEU A 277 17.47 9.96 3.21
CA LEU A 277 16.38 10.17 4.14
C LEU A 277 16.94 10.89 5.38
N SER A 278 16.26 11.93 5.85
CA SER A 278 16.48 12.49 7.19
C SER A 278 15.80 11.65 8.28
N LEU A 279 14.75 10.89 7.92
CA LEU A 279 14.10 9.91 8.79
C LEU A 279 14.98 8.68 8.95
N GLU A 280 15.27 8.31 10.20
CA GLU A 280 16.03 7.10 10.50
C GLU A 280 15.10 5.88 10.46
N PHE A 281 15.35 4.98 9.51
CA PHE A 281 14.69 3.68 9.46
C PHE A 281 15.04 2.82 10.69
N LYS A 282 14.04 2.28 11.36
CA LYS A 282 14.20 1.46 12.57
C LYS A 282 14.04 -0.02 12.27
N THR A 283 12.92 -0.39 11.67
CA THR A 283 12.59 -1.77 11.30
C THR A 283 11.42 -1.77 10.31
N GLY A 284 11.09 -2.94 9.78
CA GLY A 284 9.94 -3.14 8.93
C GLY A 284 9.54 -4.60 8.89
N GLY A 285 8.36 -4.88 8.36
CA GLY A 285 7.85 -6.24 8.24
C GLY A 285 6.58 -6.31 7.43
N HIS A 286 5.93 -7.47 7.54
CA HIS A 286 4.57 -7.68 7.05
C HIS A 286 3.68 -8.05 8.24
N PHE A 287 2.36 -8.04 8.04
CA PHE A 287 1.45 -8.65 9.01
C PHE A 287 0.67 -9.80 8.37
N ASP A 288 0.99 -11.02 8.78
CA ASP A 288 0.24 -12.22 8.43
C ASP A 288 -1.05 -12.31 9.25
N PHE A 289 -2.15 -11.94 8.61
CA PHE A 289 -3.49 -11.97 9.19
C PHE A 289 -4.16 -13.36 9.14
N LEU A 290 -3.59 -14.37 8.47
CA LEU A 290 -4.27 -15.68 8.28
C LEU A 290 -4.52 -16.41 9.59
N SER A 291 -3.59 -16.26 10.54
CA SER A 291 -3.64 -16.99 11.81
C SER A 291 -4.74 -16.51 12.76
N THR A 292 -5.29 -15.31 12.55
CA THR A 292 -6.18 -14.65 13.53
C THR A 292 -7.39 -13.95 12.92
N ALA A 293 -7.35 -13.52 11.66
CA ALA A 293 -8.49 -12.89 11.01
C ALA A 293 -9.58 -13.91 10.66
N LEU A 294 -10.81 -13.64 11.07
CA LEU A 294 -12.01 -14.43 10.72
C LEU A 294 -11.92 -15.92 11.09
N THR A 295 -11.06 -16.31 12.05
CA THR A 295 -10.86 -17.72 12.45
C THR A 295 -12.08 -18.34 13.14
N ASN A 296 -13.06 -17.53 13.52
CA ASN A 296 -14.39 -17.97 13.93
C ASN A 296 -15.24 -18.50 12.77
N ARG A 297 -14.73 -18.47 11.54
CA ARG A 297 -15.38 -18.93 10.32
C ARG A 297 -14.35 -19.83 9.61
N ASP A 298 -14.66 -21.11 9.48
CA ASP A 298 -13.80 -22.10 8.83
C ASP A 298 -13.67 -21.80 7.32
N LEU A 299 -12.85 -20.79 6.99
CA LEU A 299 -12.70 -20.22 5.66
C LEU A 299 -11.41 -20.72 5.01
N THR A 300 -11.52 -21.11 3.74
CA THR A 300 -10.33 -21.37 2.92
C THR A 300 -9.55 -20.07 2.65
N LYS A 301 -8.23 -20.18 2.41
CA LYS A 301 -7.40 -19.03 1.98
C LYS A 301 -8.00 -18.27 0.79
N GLN A 302 -8.58 -19.01 -0.17
CA GLN A 302 -9.24 -18.40 -1.31
C GLN A 302 -10.42 -17.51 -0.90
N ARG A 303 -11.29 -17.97 0.00
CA ARG A 303 -12.40 -17.15 0.50
C ARG A 303 -11.88 -15.95 1.28
N LEU A 304 -10.90 -16.16 2.16
CA LEU A 304 -10.30 -15.09 2.95
C LEU A 304 -9.69 -14.00 2.08
N SER A 305 -9.11 -14.35 0.93
CA SER A 305 -8.56 -13.36 0.00
C SER A 305 -9.59 -12.38 -0.57
N PHE A 306 -10.84 -12.81 -0.74
CA PHE A 306 -11.93 -11.92 -1.17
C PHE A 306 -12.56 -11.14 -0.01
N MET A 307 -12.32 -11.57 1.23
CA MET A 307 -12.78 -10.89 2.45
C MET A 307 -11.81 -9.75 2.81
N LEU A 308 -10.53 -10.08 2.95
CA LEU A 308 -9.45 -9.16 3.27
C LEU A 308 -8.65 -8.83 2.00
N SER A 309 -7.61 -9.63 1.70
CA SER A 309 -6.78 -9.51 0.52
C SER A 309 -5.97 -10.79 0.26
N ASP A 310 -5.43 -10.94 -0.94
CA ASP A 310 -4.39 -11.92 -1.30
C ASP A 310 -2.96 -11.45 -1.03
N HIS A 311 -2.79 -10.18 -0.67
CA HIS A 311 -1.53 -9.57 -0.25
C HIS A 311 -1.52 -9.31 1.26
N TYR A 312 -0.34 -9.44 1.88
CA TYR A 312 -0.11 -8.95 3.24
C TYR A 312 0.21 -7.46 3.23
N PRO A 313 -0.23 -6.68 4.25
CA PRO A 313 0.24 -5.32 4.43
C PRO A 313 1.75 -5.34 4.74
N LEU A 314 2.51 -4.53 4.03
CA LEU A 314 3.94 -4.29 4.27
C LEU A 314 4.10 -2.96 5.01
N TRP A 315 5.02 -2.89 5.98
CA TRP A 315 5.16 -1.71 6.84
C TRP A 315 6.61 -1.43 7.21
N ALA A 316 6.88 -0.16 7.52
CA ALA A 316 8.17 0.35 7.98
C ALA A 316 7.97 1.33 9.14
N GLU A 317 8.84 1.23 10.14
CA GLU A 317 8.95 2.16 11.26
C GLU A 317 10.15 3.08 11.05
N PHE A 318 9.92 4.38 11.21
CA PHE A 318 10.93 5.41 11.21
C PHE A 318 10.94 6.14 12.56
N ARG A 319 12.11 6.61 12.99
CA ARG A 319 12.23 7.52 14.12
C ARG A 319 11.98 8.96 13.66
N LEU A 320 11.23 9.70 14.48
CA LEU A 320 11.03 11.14 14.35
C LEU A 320 12.06 11.92 15.18
#